data_AF-A0A2N9WV88-F1
#
_entry.id   AF-A0A2N9WV88-F1
#
_cell.length_a   1.000
_cell.length_b   1.000
_cell.length_c   1.000
_cell.angle_alpha   90.00
_cell.angle_beta   90.00
_cell.angle_gamma   90.00
#
_symmetry.space_group_name_H-M   'P 1'
#
loop_
_entity.id
_entity.type
_entity.pdbx_description
1 polymer ?
#
loop_
_entity_poly.entity_id
_entity_poly.type
_entity_poly.pdbx_seq_one_letter_code
_entity_poly.pdbx_strand_id
1 'polypeptide(L)'
;MKLGFIRYLFLFSFFIFHSGSVHAVNIKGLWNNKIYLDNSKIPYSTFSIQLTINTDDAVEGELCSIAHFGNKIYCHIRFKTQLANNQIKVHFDSTFGGKDGIAIITLQRHNLKWNLITAPNGEYYFDKKAILHPVKLKN
;
A
#
# COMPACT_ATOMS: atom_id res chain seq x y z
N MET A 1 -33.27 -64.58 -28.58
CA MET A 1 -33.65 -63.74 -27.42
C MET A 1 -32.62 -62.61 -27.37
N LYS A 2 -32.83 -61.44 -28.00
CA LYS A 2 -33.37 -60.19 -27.38
C LYS A 2 -32.86 -60.05 -25.93
N LEU A 3 -32.17 -59.00 -25.49
CA LEU A 3 -32.33 -57.56 -25.73
C LEU A 3 -31.13 -56.89 -25.01
N GLY A 4 -30.40 -55.94 -25.59
CA GLY A 4 -30.63 -54.50 -25.36
C GLY A 4 -29.43 -53.87 -24.60
N PHE A 5 -28.69 -52.95 -25.22
CA PHE A 5 -28.81 -51.48 -25.07
C PHE A 5 -28.00 -50.92 -23.86
N ILE A 6 -26.89 -50.20 -24.11
CA ILE A 6 -26.78 -48.72 -23.97
C ILE A 6 -26.54 -48.30 -22.48
N ARG A 7 -25.62 -47.43 -22.05
CA ARG A 7 -24.94 -46.27 -22.65
C ARG A 7 -23.76 -45.85 -21.75
N TYR A 8 -22.74 -45.29 -22.37
CA TYR A 8 -21.74 -44.36 -21.85
C TYR A 8 -22.18 -43.52 -20.64
N LEU A 9 -21.33 -43.46 -19.61
CA LEU A 9 -21.27 -42.30 -18.71
C LEU A 9 -19.82 -41.80 -18.67
N PHE A 10 -19.45 -41.01 -19.68
CA PHE A 10 -18.28 -40.12 -19.59
C PHE A 10 -18.59 -39.07 -18.53
N LEU A 11 -17.98 -39.18 -17.35
CA LEU A 11 -17.93 -38.08 -16.40
C LEU A 11 -16.95 -37.05 -16.96
N PHE A 12 -17.48 -36.12 -17.75
CA PHE A 12 -16.77 -34.93 -18.19
C PHE A 12 -16.54 -34.06 -16.95
N SER A 13 -15.38 -34.21 -16.32
CA SER A 13 -14.92 -33.30 -15.27
C SER A 13 -14.72 -31.93 -15.91
N PHE A 14 -15.76 -31.10 -15.85
CA PHE A 14 -15.65 -29.66 -16.08
C PHE A 14 -14.81 -29.09 -14.93
N PHE A 15 -13.48 -29.17 -15.05
CA PHE A 15 -12.61 -28.24 -14.34
C PHE A 15 -12.94 -26.86 -14.88
N ILE A 16 -13.88 -26.18 -14.21
CA ILE A 16 -14.09 -24.75 -14.39
C ILE A 16 -12.81 -24.11 -13.88
N PHE A 17 -11.87 -23.89 -14.80
CA PHE A 17 -10.75 -22.99 -14.60
C PHE A 17 -11.38 -21.61 -14.37
N HIS A 18 -11.60 -21.28 -13.09
CA HIS A 18 -11.98 -19.93 -12.70
C HIS A 18 -10.76 -19.06 -13.02
N SER A 19 -10.75 -18.49 -14.23
CA SER A 19 -9.82 -17.45 -14.60
C SER A 19 -10.11 -16.26 -13.68
N GLY A 20 -9.36 -16.16 -12.59
CA GLY A 20 -9.36 -14.96 -11.76
C GLY A 20 -9.03 -13.79 -12.67
N SER A 21 -9.96 -12.85 -12.79
CA SER A 21 -9.76 -11.64 -13.58
C SER A 21 -8.65 -10.84 -12.90
N VAL A 22 -7.42 -10.93 -13.42
CA VAL A 22 -6.32 -10.06 -12.99
C VAL A 22 -6.70 -8.66 -13.44
N HIS A 23 -7.23 -7.86 -12.51
CA HIS A 23 -7.48 -6.45 -12.75
C HIS A 23 -6.12 -5.78 -12.79
N ALA A 24 -5.72 -5.31 -13.97
CA ALA A 24 -4.55 -4.46 -14.12
C ALA A 24 -4.82 -3.14 -13.37
N VAL A 25 -4.19 -2.97 -12.20
CA VAL A 25 -4.33 -1.79 -11.36
C VAL A 25 -3.29 -0.76 -11.80
N ASN A 26 -3.70 0.26 -12.55
CA ASN A 26 -2.87 1.45 -12.77
C ASN A 26 -3.25 2.50 -11.73
N ILE A 27 -2.45 2.65 -10.68
CA ILE A 27 -2.66 3.66 -9.64
C ILE A 27 -1.47 4.60 -9.65
N LYS A 28 -1.73 5.90 -9.77
CA LYS A 28 -0.74 6.94 -9.48
C LYS A 28 -1.39 8.01 -8.62
N GLY A 29 -0.77 8.33 -7.49
CA GLY A 29 -1.33 9.34 -6.61
C GLY A 29 -0.43 9.75 -5.45
N LEU A 30 -0.94 10.72 -4.71
CA LEU A 30 -0.37 11.22 -3.47
C LEU A 30 -1.45 11.15 -2.38
N TRP A 31 -1.09 10.57 -1.25
CA TRP A 31 -1.95 10.50 -0.06
C TRP A 31 -1.24 11.17 1.11
N ASN A 32 -2.00 11.80 2.01
CA ASN A 32 -1.44 12.32 3.24
C ASN A 32 -2.36 12.12 4.46
N ASN A 33 -1.72 12.12 5.62
CA ASN A 33 -2.34 12.31 6.92
C ASN A 33 -1.73 13.57 7.55
N LYS A 34 -2.56 14.37 8.22
CA LYS A 34 -2.13 15.58 8.93
C LYS A 34 -2.65 15.53 10.36
N ILE A 35 -1.77 15.75 11.32
CA ILE A 35 -2.10 15.86 12.73
C ILE A 35 -1.92 17.33 13.14
N TYR A 36 -2.92 17.89 13.81
CA TYR A 36 -2.92 19.25 14.32
C TYR A 36 -2.97 19.22 15.85
N LEU A 37 -2.24 20.12 16.51
CA LEU A 37 -2.33 20.36 17.94
C LEU A 37 -2.99 21.73 18.19
N ASP A 38 -3.77 21.84 19.26
CA ASP A 38 -4.26 23.09 19.89
C ASP A 38 -4.62 24.23 18.94
N ASN A 39 -5.69 24.07 18.15
CA ASN A 39 -6.21 25.08 17.20
C ASN A 39 -5.18 25.63 16.19
N SER A 40 -4.01 25.00 16.05
CA SER A 40 -2.99 25.42 15.11
C SER A 40 -3.50 25.33 13.68
N LYS A 41 -3.20 26.36 12.88
CA LYS A 41 -3.42 26.34 11.43
C LYS A 41 -2.35 25.55 10.68
N ILE A 42 -1.22 25.29 11.33
CA ILE A 42 -0.09 24.53 10.80
C ILE A 42 -0.14 23.12 11.39
N PRO A 43 -0.09 22.06 10.57
CA PRO A 43 -0.07 20.70 11.09
C PRO A 43 1.20 20.48 11.93
N TYR A 44 1.03 19.86 13.09
CA TYR A 44 2.14 19.39 13.91
C TYR A 44 2.94 18.30 13.19
N SER A 45 2.25 17.39 12.51
CA SER A 45 2.89 16.44 11.61
C SER A 45 2.09 16.26 10.31
N THR A 46 2.80 16.00 9.22
CA THR A 46 2.26 15.58 7.94
C THR A 46 3.02 14.35 7.48
N PHE A 47 2.32 13.25 7.28
CA PHE A 47 2.86 12.05 6.67
C PHE A 47 2.24 11.87 5.29
N SER A 48 3.06 11.71 4.26
CA SER A 48 2.63 11.49 2.89
C SER A 48 3.30 10.30 2.23
N ILE A 49 2.56 9.71 1.30
CA ILE A 49 3.01 8.60 0.47
C ILE A 49 2.64 8.94 -0.97
N GLN A 50 3.63 8.97 -1.84
CA GLN A 50 3.43 8.91 -3.28
C GLN A 50 3.53 7.44 -3.72
N LEU A 51 2.58 6.97 -4.53
CA LEU A 51 2.60 5.62 -5.09
C LEU A 51 2.35 5.66 -6.59
N THR A 52 3.09 4.83 -7.31
CA THR A 52 2.78 4.36 -8.66
C THR A 52 2.71 2.83 -8.60
N ILE A 53 1.60 2.26 -9.06
CA ILE A 53 1.38 0.82 -9.23
C ILE A 53 1.09 0.60 -10.70
N ASN A 54 1.91 -0.22 -11.33
CA ASN A 54 1.81 -0.56 -12.74
C ASN A 54 0.89 -1.76 -12.94
N THR A 55 0.53 -2.03 -14.21
CA THR A 55 -0.38 -3.11 -14.59
C THR A 55 0.16 -4.52 -14.30
N ASP A 56 1.46 -4.63 -14.05
CA ASP A 56 2.18 -5.85 -13.66
C ASP A 56 2.41 -5.94 -12.14
N ASP A 57 1.65 -5.16 -11.35
CA ASP A 57 1.75 -5.06 -9.89
C ASP A 57 3.08 -4.51 -9.36
N ALA A 58 3.97 -4.03 -10.24
CA ALA A 58 5.19 -3.35 -9.83
C ALA A 58 4.85 -2.02 -9.13
N VAL A 59 5.40 -1.84 -7.93
CA VAL A 59 5.17 -0.66 -7.09
C VAL A 59 6.45 0.15 -6.99
N GLU A 60 6.33 1.45 -7.29
CA GLU A 60 7.31 2.46 -6.94
C GLU A 60 6.65 3.49 -6.00
N GLY A 61 7.33 3.82 -4.91
CA GLY A 61 6.78 4.79 -3.96
C GLY A 61 7.84 5.63 -3.28
N GLU A 62 7.37 6.70 -2.66
CA GLU A 62 8.18 7.62 -1.88
C GLU A 62 7.44 7.99 -0.59
N LEU A 63 8.10 7.82 0.56
CA LEU A 63 7.60 8.27 1.85
C LEU A 63 8.15 9.67 2.18
N CYS A 64 7.33 10.48 2.84
CA CYS A 64 7.75 11.76 3.39
C CYS A 64 7.01 12.06 4.69
N SER A 65 7.76 12.33 5.76
CA SER A 65 7.25 12.77 7.05
C SER A 65 7.84 14.11 7.42
N ILE A 66 6.95 15.04 7.73
CA ILE A 66 7.26 16.36 8.29
C ILE A 66 6.71 16.32 9.71
N ALA A 67 7.56 16.40 10.72
CA ALA A 67 7.18 16.34 12.13
C ALA A 67 7.59 17.61 12.87
N HIS A 68 6.98 17.82 14.04
CA HIS A 68 7.26 18.93 14.95
C HIS A 68 7.17 20.31 14.27
N PHE A 69 6.03 20.57 13.62
CA PHE A 69 5.78 21.82 12.89
C PHE A 69 6.81 22.15 11.80
N GLY A 70 7.46 21.13 11.23
CA GLY A 70 8.47 21.29 10.18
C GLY A 70 9.91 21.23 10.66
N ASN A 71 10.16 21.13 11.96
CA ASN A 71 11.53 21.06 12.50
C ASN A 71 12.25 19.73 12.19
N LYS A 72 11.49 18.68 11.86
CA LYS A 72 12.03 17.38 11.46
C LYS A 72 11.44 17.02 10.10
N ILE A 73 12.27 17.01 9.06
CA ILE A 73 11.84 16.70 7.69
C ILE A 73 12.56 15.43 7.24
N TYR A 74 11.78 14.44 6.81
CA TYR A 74 12.26 13.13 6.41
C TYR A 74 11.52 12.68 5.15
N CYS A 75 12.06 13.04 4.00
CA CYS A 75 11.42 12.83 2.69
C CYS A 75 12.39 12.15 1.73
N HIS A 76 11.91 11.80 0.54
CA HIS A 76 12.70 11.12 -0.50
C HIS A 76 13.13 9.70 -0.17
N ILE A 77 12.34 9.01 0.67
CA ILE A 77 12.58 7.62 1.03
C ILE A 77 11.88 6.75 0.01
N ARG A 78 12.64 6.38 -1.01
CA ARG A 78 12.14 5.61 -2.13
C ARG A 78 12.12 4.13 -1.81
N PHE A 79 11.09 3.44 -2.28
CA PHE A 79 11.01 2.00 -2.24
C PHE A 79 10.46 1.46 -3.55
N LYS A 80 10.88 0.23 -3.86
CA LYS A 80 10.35 -0.56 -4.97
C LYS A 80 9.98 -1.94 -4.46
N THR A 81 8.81 -2.42 -4.82
CA THR A 81 8.28 -3.70 -4.33
C THR A 81 7.16 -4.19 -5.26
N GLN A 82 6.40 -5.18 -4.82
CA GLN A 82 5.26 -5.75 -5.54
C GLN A 82 3.99 -5.58 -4.72
N LEU A 83 2.87 -5.32 -5.40
CA LEU A 83 1.55 -5.37 -4.80
C LEU A 83 1.14 -6.84 -4.64
N ALA A 84 0.71 -7.24 -3.43
CA ALA A 84 0.17 -8.56 -3.19
C ALA A 84 -1.01 -8.48 -2.22
N ASN A 85 -2.16 -9.03 -2.59
CA ASN A 85 -3.37 -9.05 -1.75
C ASN A 85 -3.77 -7.65 -1.22
N ASN A 86 -3.74 -6.64 -2.09
CA ASN A 86 -3.96 -5.22 -1.75
C ASN A 86 -2.99 -4.65 -0.70
N GLN A 87 -1.85 -5.29 -0.50
CA GLN A 87 -0.83 -4.88 0.46
C GLN A 87 0.51 -4.66 -0.22
N ILE A 88 1.24 -3.69 0.30
CA ILE A 88 2.56 -3.29 -0.15
C ILE A 88 3.47 -3.35 1.07
N LYS A 89 4.45 -4.25 1.05
CA LYS A 89 5.47 -4.32 2.10
C LYS A 89 6.58 -3.32 1.77
N VAL A 90 6.80 -2.39 2.68
CA VAL A 90 7.80 -1.33 2.55
C VAL A 90 8.94 -1.60 3.51
N HIS A 91 10.14 -1.68 2.95
CA HIS A 91 11.39 -1.65 3.70
C HIS A 91 11.99 -0.26 3.56
N PHE A 92 12.43 0.34 4.67
CA PHE A 92 12.95 1.70 4.65
C PHE A 92 13.96 1.98 5.76
N ASP A 93 14.86 2.93 5.48
CA ASP A 93 15.83 3.47 6.42
C ASP A 93 15.54 4.94 6.71
N SER A 94 15.61 5.32 7.99
CA SER A 94 15.52 6.71 8.45
C SER A 94 16.70 7.57 7.99
N THR A 95 16.44 8.81 7.58
CA THR A 95 17.52 9.80 7.33
C THR A 95 18.18 10.25 8.63
N PHE A 96 17.59 9.94 9.79
CA PHE A 96 18.17 10.18 11.12
C PHE A 96 18.95 8.98 11.66
N GLY A 97 19.38 8.07 10.78
CA GLY A 97 20.26 6.95 11.14
C GLY A 97 19.55 5.67 11.60
N GLY A 98 18.23 5.69 11.78
CA GLY A 98 17.43 4.48 12.01
C GLY A 98 17.46 3.53 10.81
N LYS A 99 17.66 2.22 11.05
CA LYS A 99 17.78 1.19 10.00
C LYS A 99 16.74 0.09 10.09
N ASP A 100 16.48 -0.59 8.97
CA ASP A 100 15.68 -1.83 8.92
C ASP A 100 14.20 -1.66 9.32
N GLY A 101 13.61 -0.51 8.99
CA GLY A 101 12.18 -0.28 9.17
C GLY A 101 11.34 -1.15 8.24
N ILE A 102 10.23 -1.70 8.75
CA ILE A 102 9.27 -2.46 7.96
C ILE A 102 7.86 -1.95 8.24
N ALA A 103 7.14 -1.61 7.18
CA ALA A 103 5.73 -1.24 7.26
C ALA A 103 4.89 -1.94 6.18
N ILE A 104 3.59 -1.99 6.41
CA ILE A 104 2.59 -2.42 5.44
C ILE A 104 1.72 -1.23 5.08
N ILE A 105 1.58 -0.97 3.78
CA ILE A 105 0.53 -0.13 3.22
C ILE A 105 -0.58 -1.05 2.73
N THR A 106 -1.81 -0.85 3.19
CA THR A 106 -3.00 -1.53 2.65
C THR A 106 -3.77 -0.56 1.78
N LEU A 107 -4.01 -0.95 0.52
CA LEU A 107 -4.91 -0.24 -0.37
C LEU A 107 -6.35 -0.45 0.08
N GLN A 108 -7.05 0.64 0.38
CA GLN A 108 -8.50 0.61 0.62
C GLN A 108 -9.20 1.41 -0.47
N ARG A 109 -10.52 1.29 -0.55
CA ARG A 109 -11.33 1.91 -1.62
C ARG A 109 -11.07 3.40 -1.83
N HIS A 110 -10.77 4.15 -0.78
CA HIS A 110 -10.66 5.62 -0.83
C HIS A 110 -9.44 6.20 -0.11
N ASN A 111 -8.58 5.37 0.47
CA ASN A 111 -7.46 5.81 1.30
C ASN A 111 -6.38 4.72 1.33
N LEU A 112 -5.24 5.06 1.94
CA LEU A 112 -4.21 4.11 2.31
C LEU A 112 -4.22 3.93 3.82
N LYS A 113 -4.07 2.68 4.27
CA LYS A 113 -3.79 2.40 5.67
C LYS A 113 -2.32 2.05 5.83
N TRP A 114 -1.62 2.81 6.64
CA TRP A 114 -0.24 2.55 7.04
C TRP A 114 -0.21 1.81 8.39
N ASN A 115 0.66 0.82 8.49
CA ASN A 115 0.96 0.10 9.72
C ASN A 115 2.45 -0.23 9.80
N LEU A 116 3.15 0.39 10.75
CA LEU A 116 4.54 0.08 11.07
C LEU A 116 4.59 -1.28 11.79
N ILE A 117 5.30 -2.24 11.19
CA ILE A 117 5.47 -3.59 11.73
C ILE A 117 6.72 -3.65 12.60
N THR A 118 7.83 -3.18 12.04
CA THR A 118 9.14 -3.12 12.71
C THR A 118 9.60 -1.68 12.69
N ALA A 119 9.79 -1.11 13.88
CA ALA A 119 10.38 0.21 14.02
C ALA A 119 11.85 0.18 13.55
N PRO A 120 12.33 1.22 12.85
CA PRO A 120 13.76 1.34 12.55
C PRO A 120 14.60 1.32 13.82
N ASN A 121 15.75 0.66 13.77
CA ASN A 121 16.76 0.69 14.83
C ASN A 121 17.49 2.04 14.83
N GLY A 122 16.97 3.01 15.57
CA GLY A 122 17.49 4.37 15.68
C GLY A 122 16.37 5.41 15.63
N GLU A 123 16.70 6.68 15.39
CA GLU A 123 15.72 7.77 15.37
C GLU A 123 14.85 7.71 14.09
N TYR A 124 13.53 7.84 14.24
CA TYR A 124 12.57 7.90 13.13
C TYR A 124 11.32 8.70 13.52
N TYR A 125 10.60 9.21 12.51
CA TYR A 125 9.43 10.08 12.70
C TYR A 125 8.25 9.64 11.82
N PHE A 126 7.95 8.35 11.82
CA PHE A 126 6.75 7.82 11.20
C PHE A 126 5.75 7.37 12.25
N ASP A 127 4.48 7.63 11.99
CA ASP A 127 3.40 7.16 12.85
C ASP A 127 3.38 5.63 12.87
N LYS A 128 3.06 5.04 14.03
CA LYS A 128 2.87 3.58 14.12
C LYS A 128 1.72 3.11 13.24
N LYS A 129 0.67 3.92 13.13
CA LYS A 129 -0.52 3.68 12.29
C LYS A 129 -1.04 5.00 11.76
N ALA A 130 -1.44 5.02 10.50
CA ALA A 130 -2.07 6.20 9.90
C ALA A 130 -3.11 5.79 8.85
N ILE A 131 -4.12 6.62 8.66
CA ILE A 131 -5.02 6.57 7.50
C ILE A 131 -4.70 7.80 6.66
N LEU A 132 -4.24 7.57 5.43
CA LEU A 132 -3.84 8.64 4.52
C LEU A 132 -4.89 8.81 3.42
N HIS A 133 -5.36 10.03 3.26
CA HIS A 133 -6.39 10.39 2.29
C HIS A 133 -5.77 10.95 1.01
N PRO A 134 -6.39 10.71 -0.16
CA PRO A 134 -5.89 11.23 -1.42
C PRO A 134 -5.84 12.75 -1.38
N VAL A 135 -4.71 13.31 -1.79
CA VAL A 135 -4.54 14.75 -1.91
C VAL A 135 -5.30 15.19 -3.16
N LYS A 136 -6.33 16.01 -2.96
CA LYS A 136 -6.97 16.71 -4.08
C LYS A 136 -5.99 17.73 -4.62
N LEU A 137 -5.48 17.49 -5.84
CA LEU A 137 -4.81 18.53 -6.59
C LEU A 137 -5.85 19.61 -6.88
N LYS A 138 -5.66 20.81 -6.35
CA LYS A 138 -6.44 21.97 -6.80
C LYS A 138 -5.88 22.35 -8.17
N ASN A 139 -6.68 22.14 -9.22
CA ASN A 139 -6.44 22.72 -10.53
C ASN A 139 -6.64 24.24 -10.47
#